data_AF-A0A3Q2CWQ9-F1
#
_entry.id   AF-A0A3Q2CWQ9-F1
#
_cell.length_a   1.000
_cell.length_b   1.000
_cell.length_c   1.000
_cell.angle_alpha   90.00
_cell.angle_beta   90.00
_cell.angle_gamma   90.00
#
_symmetry.space_group_name_H-M   'P 1'
#
loop_
_entity.id
_entity.type
_entity.pdbx_description
1 polymer ?
#
loop_
_entity_poly.entity_id
_entity_poly.type
_entity_poly.pdbx_seq_one_letter_code
_entity_poly.pdbx_strand_id
1 'polypeptide(L)'
;MGFLMSKSMDANLQKQQEFMLHNSRLQMERQILMQNQMRERQMAMQMAWSREFLKYFGSFFAVATVGLTAGAIKRKRPAMLAPIVPLGFIFAYQMDSAYGTLIYRMRGEAENIIASEHDRLDLPLGTPTFESIEKARRAKSGLISLLEK
;
A
#
# COMPACT_ATOMS: atom_id res chain seq x y z
N MET A 1 41.33 -9.89 47.66
CA MET A 1 41.26 -9.03 46.45
C MET A 1 40.41 -9.58 45.30
N GLY A 2 39.98 -10.87 45.30
CA GLY A 2 39.15 -11.44 44.21
C GLY A 2 37.66 -11.04 44.21
N PHE A 3 37.08 -10.74 45.38
CA PHE A 3 35.66 -10.38 45.49
C PHE A 3 35.30 -9.04 44.82
N LEU A 4 36.23 -8.07 44.85
CA LEU A 4 36.04 -6.76 44.21
C LEU A 4 36.13 -6.83 42.68
N MET A 5 36.93 -7.76 42.13
CA MET A 5 37.02 -8.00 40.68
C MET A 5 35.80 -8.75 40.13
N SER A 6 35.24 -9.70 40.88
CA SER A 6 33.99 -10.37 40.45
C SER A 6 32.80 -9.41 40.41
N LYS A 7 32.64 -8.55 41.41
CA LYS A 7 31.57 -7.53 41.43
C LYS A 7 31.69 -6.49 40.31
N SER A 8 32.91 -6.10 39.93
CA SER A 8 33.12 -5.15 38.83
C SER A 8 32.93 -5.80 37.45
N MET A 9 33.28 -7.09 37.29
CA MET A 9 32.96 -7.87 36.08
C MET A 9 31.45 -8.09 35.93
N ASP A 10 30.74 -8.48 36.99
CA ASP A 10 29.28 -8.68 36.94
C ASP A 10 28.54 -7.36 36.66
N ALA A 11 28.97 -6.26 37.27
CA ALA A 11 28.42 -4.92 37.00
C ALA A 11 28.70 -4.46 35.55
N ASN A 12 29.86 -4.83 34.97
CA ASN A 12 30.17 -4.54 33.57
C ASN A 12 29.38 -5.43 32.60
N LEU A 13 29.16 -6.71 32.92
CA LEU A 13 28.31 -7.61 32.14
C LEU A 13 26.84 -7.17 32.17
N GLN A 14 26.33 -6.75 33.34
CA GLN A 14 24.99 -6.16 33.47
C GLN A 14 24.88 -4.88 32.64
N LYS A 15 25.84 -3.95 32.75
CA LYS A 15 25.86 -2.74 31.90
C LYS A 15 25.96 -3.06 30.41
N GLN A 16 26.71 -4.09 30.02
CA GLN A 16 26.81 -4.54 28.64
C GLN A 16 25.47 -5.12 28.15
N GLN A 17 24.79 -5.93 28.96
CA GLN A 17 23.45 -6.45 28.66
C GLN A 17 22.42 -5.32 28.56
N GLU A 18 22.44 -4.36 29.49
CA GLU A 18 21.58 -3.17 29.45
C GLU A 18 21.85 -2.33 28.20
N PHE A 19 23.11 -2.15 27.82
CA PHE A 19 23.49 -1.45 26.59
C PHE A 19 23.04 -2.20 25.33
N MET A 20 23.17 -3.53 25.31
CA MET A 20 22.68 -4.37 24.20
C MET A 20 21.15 -4.31 24.08
N LEU A 21 20.42 -4.39 25.21
CA LEU A 21 18.96 -4.26 25.24
C LEU A 21 18.52 -2.87 24.79
N HIS A 22 19.20 -1.82 25.25
CA HIS A 22 18.92 -0.45 24.83
C HIS A 22 19.19 -0.25 23.34
N ASN A 23 20.28 -0.79 22.80
CA ASN A 23 20.60 -0.72 21.38
C ASN A 23 19.57 -1.49 20.53
N SER A 24 19.14 -2.68 20.98
CA SER A 24 18.09 -3.46 20.32
C SER A 24 16.76 -2.71 20.29
N ARG A 25 16.35 -2.08 21.41
CA ARG A 25 15.16 -1.22 21.46
C ARG A 25 15.27 -0.05 20.47
N LEU A 26 16.41 0.63 20.47
CA LEU A 26 16.66 1.76 19.59
C LEU A 26 16.66 1.36 18.10
N GLN A 27 17.15 0.17 17.76
CA GLN A 27 17.04 -0.37 16.40
C GLN A 27 15.58 -0.65 16.02
N MET A 28 14.79 -1.24 16.91
CA MET A 28 13.36 -1.50 16.68
C MET A 28 12.56 -0.20 16.52
N GLU A 29 12.79 0.79 17.38
CA GLU A 29 12.14 2.11 17.28
C GLU A 29 12.44 2.78 15.93
N ARG A 30 13.69 2.71 15.47
CA ARG A 30 14.08 3.22 14.14
C ARG A 30 13.40 2.49 13.01
N GLN A 31 13.25 1.16 13.10
CA GLN A 31 12.55 0.38 12.08
C GLN A 31 11.05 0.74 12.01
N ILE A 32 10.38 0.85 13.15
CA ILE A 32 8.97 1.25 13.22
C ILE A 32 8.78 2.67 12.65
N LEU A 33 9.66 3.60 13.03
CA LEU A 33 9.61 4.96 12.54
C LEU A 33 9.86 5.01 11.03
N MET A 34 10.80 4.23 10.51
CA MET A 34 11.04 4.13 9.07
C MET A 34 9.80 3.58 8.33
N GLN A 35 9.17 2.52 8.85
CA GLN A 35 7.95 1.95 8.26
C GLN A 35 6.80 2.96 8.25
N ASN A 36 6.60 3.68 9.36
CA ASN A 36 5.57 4.73 9.45
C ASN A 36 5.85 5.86 8.45
N GLN A 37 7.09 6.34 8.37
CA GLN A 37 7.45 7.38 7.40
C GLN A 37 7.28 6.92 5.95
N MET A 38 7.63 5.67 5.63
CA MET A 38 7.42 5.13 4.29
C MET A 38 5.94 5.01 3.97
N ARG A 39 5.11 4.58 4.93
CA ARG A 39 3.66 4.51 4.80
C ARG A 39 3.04 5.88 4.57
N GLU A 40 3.43 6.87 5.37
CA GLU A 40 2.99 8.26 5.24
C GLU A 40 3.40 8.84 3.88
N ARG A 41 4.64 8.63 3.44
CA ARG A 41 5.12 9.08 2.13
C ARG A 41 4.38 8.42 0.98
N GLN A 42 4.10 7.11 1.06
CA GLN A 42 3.31 6.41 0.05
C GLN A 42 1.87 6.94 -0.03
N MET A 43 1.22 7.17 1.12
CA MET A 43 -0.11 7.79 1.14
C MET A 43 -0.09 9.21 0.58
N ALA A 44 0.90 10.02 0.96
CA ALA A 44 1.07 11.38 0.45
C ALA A 44 1.28 11.40 -1.06
N MET A 45 2.11 10.49 -1.59
CA MET A 45 2.33 10.33 -3.03
C MET A 45 1.05 9.90 -3.76
N GLN A 46 0.27 8.98 -3.20
CA GLN A 46 -1.01 8.56 -3.78
C GLN A 46 -2.01 9.72 -3.86
N MET A 47 -2.10 10.53 -2.79
CA MET A 47 -2.94 11.73 -2.78
C MET A 47 -2.45 12.79 -3.77
N ALA A 48 -1.13 13.03 -3.83
CA ALA A 48 -0.54 13.96 -4.77
C ALA A 48 -0.79 13.53 -6.23
N TRP A 49 -0.64 12.24 -6.52
CA TRP A 49 -0.93 11.67 -7.84
C TRP A 49 -2.39 11.85 -8.23
N SER A 50 -3.34 11.56 -7.32
CA SER A 50 -4.77 11.76 -7.57
C SER A 50 -5.10 13.24 -7.87
N ARG A 51 -4.51 14.17 -7.11
CA ARG A 51 -4.67 15.62 -7.34
C ARG A 51 -4.11 16.05 -8.68
N GLU A 52 -2.95 15.52 -9.06
CA GLU A 52 -2.31 15.86 -10.33
C GLU A 52 -3.10 15.29 -11.51
N PHE A 53 -3.54 14.03 -11.42
CA PHE A 53 -4.39 13.39 -12.41
C PHE A 53 -5.67 14.21 -12.66
N LEU A 54 -6.32 14.68 -11.59
CA LEU A 54 -7.53 15.47 -11.69
C LEU A 54 -7.34 16.79 -12.46
N LYS A 55 -6.18 17.44 -12.38
CA LYS A 55 -5.90 18.67 -13.14
C LYS A 55 -5.87 18.39 -14.65
N TYR A 56 -5.15 17.35 -15.06
CA TYR A 56 -5.04 16.97 -16.47
C TYR A 56 -6.34 16.37 -17.01
N PHE A 57 -6.99 15.50 -16.23
CA PHE A 57 -8.25 14.90 -16.62
C PHE A 57 -9.38 15.93 -16.64
N GLY A 58 -9.38 16.90 -15.72
CA GLY A 58 -10.34 17.99 -15.67
C GLY A 58 -10.24 18.93 -16.88
N SER A 59 -9.03 19.29 -17.30
CA SER A 59 -8.84 20.09 -18.51
C SER A 59 -9.27 19.34 -19.78
N PHE A 60 -8.91 18.05 -19.89
CA PHE A 60 -9.39 17.17 -20.95
C PHE A 60 -10.92 17.06 -20.96
N PHE A 61 -11.53 16.82 -19.79
CA PHE A 61 -12.98 16.70 -19.64
C PHE A 61 -13.70 17.98 -20.05
N ALA A 62 -13.15 19.15 -19.69
CA ALA A 62 -13.71 20.45 -20.09
C ALA A 62 -13.69 20.61 -21.62
N VAL A 63 -12.55 20.35 -22.27
CA VAL A 63 -12.42 20.45 -23.73
C VAL A 63 -13.34 19.44 -24.44
N ALA A 64 -13.39 18.20 -23.95
CA ALA A 64 -14.26 17.16 -24.49
C ALA A 64 -15.74 17.53 -24.34
N THR A 65 -16.15 18.01 -23.17
CA THR A 65 -17.53 18.42 -22.89
C THR A 65 -17.97 19.56 -23.79
N VAL A 66 -17.13 20.60 -23.94
CA VAL A 66 -17.42 21.73 -24.85
C VAL A 66 -17.49 21.26 -26.30
N GLY A 67 -16.52 20.46 -26.76
CA GLY A 67 -16.47 19.94 -28.13
C GLY A 67 -17.66 19.05 -28.49
N LEU A 68 -18.04 18.14 -27.58
CA LEU A 68 -19.20 17.27 -27.74
C LEU A 68 -20.52 18.04 -27.69
N THR A 69 -20.63 19.05 -26.83
CA THR A 69 -21.82 19.90 -26.73
C THR A 69 -22.01 20.74 -28.00
N ALA A 70 -20.95 21.39 -28.47
CA ALA A 70 -20.98 22.13 -29.73
C ALA A 70 -21.32 21.21 -30.93
N GLY A 71 -20.74 20.00 -30.95
CA GLY A 71 -21.04 18.98 -31.96
C GLY A 71 -22.49 18.50 -31.93
N ALA A 72 -23.03 18.25 -30.74
CA ALA A 72 -24.41 17.81 -30.52
C ALA A 72 -25.42 18.86 -31.01
N ILE A 73 -25.17 20.14 -30.71
CA ILE A 73 -26.00 21.27 -31.17
C ILE A 73 -25.92 21.39 -32.71
N LYS A 74 -24.71 21.42 -33.28
CA LYS A 74 -24.50 21.60 -34.73
C LYS A 74 -25.13 20.46 -35.55
N ARG A 75 -25.04 19.23 -35.07
CA ARG A 75 -25.57 18.04 -35.75
C ARG A 75 -27.00 17.68 -35.34
N LYS A 76 -27.60 18.42 -34.38
CA LYS A 76 -28.91 18.12 -33.76
C LYS A 76 -29.02 16.67 -33.26
N ARG A 77 -27.91 16.12 -32.75
CA ARG A 77 -27.83 14.73 -32.26
C ARG A 77 -27.43 14.72 -30.78
N PRO A 78 -28.40 14.69 -29.85
CA PRO A 78 -28.11 14.70 -28.42
C PRO A 78 -27.34 13.45 -27.95
N ALA A 79 -27.42 12.34 -28.70
CA ALA A 79 -26.64 11.13 -28.44
C ALA A 79 -25.12 11.35 -28.41
N MET A 80 -24.60 12.43 -29.00
CA MET A 80 -23.18 12.77 -28.91
C MET A 80 -22.73 13.16 -27.48
N LEU A 81 -23.68 13.45 -26.58
CA LEU A 81 -23.39 13.70 -25.16
C LEU A 81 -23.29 12.42 -24.34
N ALA A 82 -23.66 11.26 -24.90
CA ALA A 82 -23.60 9.97 -24.21
C ALA A 82 -22.26 9.69 -23.49
N PRO A 83 -21.06 9.94 -24.08
CA PRO A 83 -19.80 9.70 -23.40
C PRO A 83 -19.50 10.68 -22.24
N ILE A 84 -20.22 11.80 -22.12
CA ILE A 84 -20.03 12.75 -21.00
C ILE A 84 -20.48 12.12 -19.68
N VAL A 85 -21.51 11.25 -19.69
CA VAL A 85 -22.03 10.60 -18.49
C VAL A 85 -20.98 9.69 -17.82
N PRO A 86 -20.39 8.69 -18.50
CA PRO A 86 -19.35 7.86 -17.89
C PRO A 86 -18.09 8.64 -17.56
N LEU A 87 -17.69 9.63 -18.39
CA LEU A 87 -16.55 10.50 -18.09
C LEU A 87 -16.77 11.37 -16.86
N GLY A 88 -17.99 11.90 -16.68
CA GLY A 88 -18.38 12.68 -15.52
C GLY A 88 -18.40 11.85 -14.24
N PHE A 89 -18.80 10.58 -14.33
CA PHE A 89 -18.71 9.64 -13.20
C PHE A 89 -17.27 9.44 -12.74
N ILE A 90 -16.34 9.21 -13.68
CA ILE A 90 -14.90 9.10 -13.37
C ILE A 90 -14.38 10.41 -12.77
N PHE A 91 -14.79 11.56 -13.32
CA PHE A 91 -14.38 12.87 -12.80
C PHE A 91 -14.84 13.05 -11.34
N ALA A 92 -16.11 12.78 -11.05
CA ALA A 92 -16.65 12.88 -9.69
C ALA A 92 -15.95 11.93 -8.71
N TYR A 93 -15.68 10.68 -9.13
CA TYR A 93 -14.91 9.73 -8.35
C TYR A 93 -13.50 10.26 -8.03
N GLN A 94 -12.80 10.82 -9.02
CA GLN A 94 -11.46 11.35 -8.81
C GLN A 94 -11.43 12.63 -7.97
N MET A 95 -12.47 13.47 -8.07
CA MET A 95 -12.67 14.61 -7.18
C MET A 95 -12.78 14.15 -5.71
N ASP A 96 -13.61 13.14 -5.43
CA ASP A 96 -13.78 12.62 -4.07
C ASP A 96 -12.52 11.86 -3.58
N SER A 97 -11.78 11.19 -4.47
CA SER A 97 -10.50 10.57 -4.13
C SER A 97 -9.40 11.59 -3.82
N ALA A 98 -9.36 12.73 -4.51
CA ALA A 98 -8.30 13.73 -4.38
C ALA A 98 -8.50 14.69 -3.18
N TYR A 99 -9.76 15.05 -2.91
CA TYR A 99 -10.14 16.08 -1.94
C TYR A 99 -11.23 15.65 -0.95
N GLY A 100 -11.98 14.61 -1.27
CA GLY A 100 -13.15 14.22 -0.51
C GLY A 100 -12.87 13.20 0.58
N THR A 101 -13.90 12.41 0.89
CA THR A 101 -13.90 11.52 2.06
C THR A 101 -13.62 10.06 1.72
N LEU A 102 -13.45 9.74 0.44
CA LEU A 102 -13.26 8.36 -0.04
C LEU A 102 -12.18 7.61 0.74
N ILE A 103 -11.03 8.23 0.99
CA ILE A 103 -9.92 7.59 1.72
C ILE A 103 -10.31 7.25 3.16
N TYR A 104 -11.07 8.13 3.84
CA TYR A 104 -11.53 7.85 5.20
C TYR A 104 -12.57 6.74 5.23
N ARG A 105 -13.48 6.70 4.26
CA ARG A 105 -14.48 5.63 4.13
C ARG A 105 -13.82 4.28 3.85
N MET A 106 -12.88 4.24 2.91
CA MET A 106 -12.10 3.03 2.62
C MET A 106 -11.29 2.57 3.83
N ARG A 107 -10.72 3.49 4.61
CA ARG A 107 -10.02 3.14 5.86
C ARG A 107 -10.97 2.50 6.87
N GLY A 108 -12.14 3.10 7.11
CA GLY A 108 -13.12 2.55 8.05
C GLY A 108 -13.63 1.17 7.62
N GLU A 109 -13.82 0.97 6.32
CA GLU A 109 -14.22 -0.35 5.80
C GLU A 109 -13.10 -1.38 5.90
N ALA A 110 -11.84 -0.99 5.68
CA ALA A 110 -10.69 -1.85 5.90
C ALA A 110 -10.53 -2.24 7.38
N GLU A 111 -10.75 -1.30 8.31
CA GLU A 111 -10.76 -1.57 9.75
C GLU A 111 -11.87 -2.55 10.13
N ASN A 112 -13.06 -2.38 9.55
CA ASN A 112 -14.17 -3.32 9.74
C ASN A 112 -13.82 -4.72 9.22
N ILE A 113 -13.28 -4.84 8.01
CA ILE A 113 -12.88 -6.15 7.45
C ILE A 113 -11.87 -6.86 8.35
N ILE A 114 -10.87 -6.13 8.86
CA ILE A 114 -9.86 -6.70 9.78
C ILE A 114 -10.49 -7.19 11.08
N ALA A 115 -11.48 -6.45 11.61
CA ALA A 115 -12.11 -6.74 12.89
C ALA A 115 -13.23 -7.81 12.81
N SER A 116 -14.07 -7.77 11.79
CA SER A 116 -15.29 -8.58 11.68
C SER A 116 -15.23 -9.69 10.63
N GLU A 117 -14.35 -9.59 9.65
CA GLU A 117 -14.29 -10.50 8.49
C GLU A 117 -12.90 -11.11 8.30
N HIS A 118 -12.22 -11.47 9.39
CA HIS A 118 -10.87 -12.01 9.35
C HIS A 118 -10.75 -13.25 8.45
N ASP A 119 -11.77 -14.11 8.44
CA ASP A 119 -11.84 -15.32 7.60
C ASP A 119 -11.72 -15.03 6.09
N ARG A 120 -12.05 -13.81 5.63
CA ARG A 120 -11.87 -13.42 4.22
C ARG A 120 -10.44 -13.04 3.86
N LEU A 121 -9.60 -12.80 4.88
CA LEU A 121 -8.18 -12.46 4.72
C LEU A 121 -7.29 -13.70 4.71
N ASP A 122 -7.86 -14.88 4.96
CA ASP A 122 -7.12 -16.13 4.92
C ASP A 122 -6.58 -16.39 3.52
N LEU A 123 -5.29 -16.72 3.48
CA LEU A 123 -4.62 -17.07 2.25
C LEU A 123 -5.21 -18.38 1.70
N PRO A 124 -5.49 -18.48 0.39
CA PRO A 124 -5.87 -19.76 -0.19
C PRO A 124 -4.72 -20.74 0.02
N LEU A 125 -5.02 -21.91 0.61
CA LEU A 125 -4.07 -22.95 1.07
C LEU A 125 -3.32 -22.65 2.38
N GLY A 126 -3.72 -21.60 3.12
CA GLY A 126 -3.12 -21.23 4.39
C GLY A 126 -1.74 -20.58 4.26
N THR A 127 -1.01 -20.46 5.37
CA THR A 127 0.35 -19.93 5.34
C THR A 127 1.29 -20.94 4.65
N PRO A 128 2.17 -20.47 3.74
CA PRO A 128 3.12 -21.36 3.08
C PRO A 128 3.99 -22.05 4.12
N THR A 129 3.87 -23.37 4.22
CA THR A 129 4.68 -24.19 5.11
C THR A 129 6.03 -24.50 4.47
N PHE A 130 7.00 -24.89 5.31
CA PHE A 130 8.31 -25.30 4.82
C PHE A 130 8.20 -26.38 3.72
N GLU A 131 7.30 -27.36 3.90
CA GLU A 131 7.04 -28.41 2.91
C GLU A 131 6.49 -27.87 1.58
N SER A 132 5.57 -26.89 1.61
CA SER A 132 5.03 -26.31 0.37
C SER A 132 6.11 -25.54 -0.40
N ILE A 133 7.00 -24.85 0.32
CA ILE A 133 8.15 -24.13 -0.27
C ILE A 133 9.16 -25.12 -0.86
N GLU A 134 9.47 -26.19 -0.13
CA GLU A 134 10.44 -27.19 -0.58
C GLU A 134 9.93 -27.99 -1.79
N LYS A 135 8.65 -28.36 -1.80
CA LYS A 135 7.99 -29.00 -2.95
C LYS A 135 8.02 -28.10 -4.19
N ALA A 136 7.74 -26.80 -4.05
CA ALA A 136 7.82 -25.84 -5.14
C ALA A 136 9.26 -25.67 -5.67
N ARG A 137 10.26 -25.68 -4.78
CA ARG A 137 11.68 -25.63 -5.16
C ARG A 137 12.10 -26.86 -5.96
N ARG A 138 11.77 -28.07 -5.48
CA ARG A 138 12.10 -29.33 -6.19
C ARG A 138 11.42 -29.43 -7.56
N ALA A 139 10.16 -29.00 -7.66
CA ALA A 139 9.44 -28.96 -8.93
C ALA A 139 10.11 -28.00 -9.94
N LYS A 140 10.58 -26.84 -9.47
CA LYS A 140 11.31 -25.88 -10.31
C LYS A 140 12.68 -26.42 -10.77
N SER A 141 13.42 -27.09 -9.90
CA SER A 141 14.69 -27.74 -10.25
C SER A 141 14.51 -28.91 -11.23
N GLY A 142 13.45 -29.72 -11.07
CA GLY A 142 13.12 -30.81 -11.99
C GLY A 142 12.75 -30.31 -13.40
N LEU A 143 11.96 -29.24 -13.49
CA LEU A 143 11.60 -28.60 -14.77
C LEU A 143 12.81 -28.07 -15.54
N ILE A 144 13.79 -27.48 -14.85
CA ILE A 144 15.03 -26.99 -15.46
C ILE A 144 15.84 -28.17 -16.03
N SER A 145 15.93 -29.29 -15.30
CA SER A 145 16.65 -30.49 -15.77
C SER A 145 15.99 -31.19 -16.97
N LEU A 146 14.68 -31.00 -17.18
CA LEU A 146 13.96 -31.54 -18.33
C LEU A 146 14.06 -30.64 -19.58
N LEU A 147 14.33 -29.34 -19.40
CA LEU A 147 14.49 -28.36 -20.48
C LEU A 147 15.92 -28.33 -21.04
N GLU A 148 16.90 -28.87 -20.30
CA GLU A 148 18.30 -29.03 -20.72
C GLU A 148 18.60 -30.37 -21.43
N LYS A 149 17.59 -31.20 -21.71
CA LYS A 149 17.68 -32.44 -22.49
C LYS A 149 16.98 -32.31 -23.83
#